data_AF-A0A1Q7LNS6-F1
#
_entry.id   AF-A0A1Q7LNS6-F1
#
_cell.length_a   1.000
_cell.length_b   1.000
_cell.length_c   1.000
_cell.angle_alpha   90.00
_cell.angle_beta   90.00
_cell.angle_gamma   90.00
#
_symmetry.space_group_name_H-M   'P 1'
#
loop_
_entity.id
_entity.type
_entity.pdbx_description
1 polymer ?
#
loop_
_entity_poly.entity_id
_entity_poly.type
_entity_poly.pdbx_seq_one_letter_code
_entity_poly.pdbx_strand_id
1 'polypeptide(L)'
;MSTTLWGLDIGSIYGILALFTNLLAKEERKLVAPLTLAGYRRERNLELTAATAFFISAIPLFWRPAPLVGASRFYFWIAPFIVRRGLAVEQNKVQALRIGLRPHP
;
A
#
# COMPACT_ATOMS: atom_id res chain seq x y z
N MET A 1 -7.91 20.83 12.74
CA MET A 1 -8.74 19.62 13.02
C MET A 1 -9.11 18.81 11.77
N SER A 2 -9.28 19.38 10.57
CA SER A 2 -9.77 18.60 9.40
C SER A 2 -8.78 17.54 8.85
N THR A 3 -7.47 17.79 8.92
CA THR A 3 -6.45 16.88 8.35
C THR A 3 -6.30 15.56 9.10
N THR A 4 -6.67 15.52 10.39
CA THR A 4 -6.67 14.29 11.19
C THR A 4 -7.85 13.40 10.83
N LEU A 5 -9.05 13.98 10.67
CA LEU A 5 -10.23 13.26 10.21
C LEU A 5 -9.98 12.60 8.85
N TRP A 6 -9.35 13.35 7.93
CA TRP A 6 -9.00 12.85 6.60
C TRP A 6 -8.02 11.68 6.64
N GLY A 7 -6.98 11.75 7.47
CA GLY A 7 -6.04 10.63 7.63
C GLY A 7 -6.67 9.38 8.24
N LEU A 8 -7.62 9.56 9.16
CA LEU A 8 -8.37 8.47 9.78
C LEU A 8 -9.37 7.84 8.81
N ASP A 9 -10.04 8.64 7.99
CA ASP A 9 -10.96 8.18 6.93
C ASP A 9 -10.21 7.32 5.90
N ILE A 10 -9.12 7.85 5.33
CA ILE A 10 -8.29 7.11 4.37
C ILE A 10 -7.65 5.87 5.02
N GLY A 11 -7.14 5.97 6.25
CA GLY A 11 -6.59 4.83 6.97
C GLY A 11 -7.62 3.72 7.19
N SER A 12 -8.87 4.10 7.48
CA SER A 12 -9.99 3.16 7.64
C SER A 12 -10.37 2.48 6.33
N ILE A 13 -10.41 3.23 5.21
CA ILE A 13 -10.63 2.67 3.87
C ILE A 13 -9.57 1.62 3.54
N TYR A 14 -8.29 1.94 3.72
CA TYR A 14 -7.20 0.97 3.46
C TYR A 14 -7.26 -0.25 4.41
N GLY A 15 -7.68 -0.05 5.66
CA GLY A 15 -7.89 -1.15 6.60
C GLY A 15 -9.01 -2.10 6.17
N ILE A 16 -10.13 -1.56 5.69
CA ILE A 16 -11.26 -2.34 5.17
C ILE A 16 -10.86 -3.07 3.88
N LEU A 17 -10.16 -2.39 2.97
CA LEU A 17 -9.61 -3.03 1.77
C LEU A 17 -8.69 -4.20 2.13
N ALA A 18 -7.75 -4.00 3.07
CA ALA A 18 -6.87 -5.07 3.53
C ALA A 18 -7.65 -6.28 4.08
N LEU A 19 -8.76 -6.04 4.77
CA LEU A 19 -9.65 -7.09 5.28
C LEU A 19 -10.32 -7.87 4.13
N PHE A 20 -10.89 -7.16 3.15
CA PHE A 20 -11.51 -7.81 1.99
C PHE A 20 -10.50 -8.54 1.13
N THR A 21 -9.34 -7.96 0.85
CA THR A 21 -8.24 -8.61 0.13
C THR A 21 -7.76 -9.86 0.87
N ASN A 22 -7.75 -9.85 2.20
CA ASN A 22 -7.47 -11.04 3.00
C ASN A 22 -8.55 -12.12 2.85
N LEU A 23 -9.82 -11.71 2.86
CA LEU A 23 -10.95 -12.62 2.71
C LEU A 23 -10.94 -13.28 1.32
N LEU A 24 -10.81 -12.48 0.26
CA LEU A 24 -10.66 -12.90 -1.13
C LEU A 24 -9.45 -13.84 -1.30
N ALA A 25 -8.30 -13.50 -0.73
CA ALA A 25 -7.11 -14.37 -0.79
C ALA A 25 -7.32 -15.73 -0.11
N LYS A 26 -8.20 -15.80 0.91
CA LYS A 26 -8.54 -17.03 1.62
C LYS A 26 -9.56 -17.87 0.84
N GLU A 27 -10.53 -17.22 0.20
CA GLU A 27 -11.55 -17.87 -0.63
C GLU A 27 -10.98 -18.38 -1.96
N GLU A 28 -10.19 -17.56 -2.66
CA GLU A 28 -9.51 -17.97 -3.90
C GLU A 28 -8.51 -19.12 -3.67
N ARG A 29 -7.96 -19.28 -2.45
CA ARG A 29 -7.13 -20.45 -2.11
C ARG A 29 -7.86 -21.78 -2.32
N LYS A 30 -9.19 -21.78 -2.27
CA LYS A 30 -10.02 -22.96 -2.53
C LYS A 30 -10.36 -23.15 -4.01
N LEU A 31 -10.21 -22.13 -4.87
CA LEU A 31 -10.75 -22.13 -6.24
C LEU A 31 -9.76 -21.76 -7.36
N VAL A 32 -8.63 -21.08 -7.08
CA VAL A 32 -7.79 -20.46 -8.12
C VAL A 32 -6.31 -20.85 -7.99
N ALA A 33 -5.62 -20.92 -9.13
CA ALA A 33 -4.23 -21.33 -9.28
C ALA A 33 -3.26 -20.52 -8.38
N PRO A 34 -2.20 -21.15 -7.84
CA PRO A 34 -1.31 -20.57 -6.82
C PRO A 34 -0.58 -19.28 -7.22
N LEU A 35 -0.55 -18.93 -8.50
CA LEU A 35 0.08 -17.71 -9.00
C LEU A 35 -0.73 -16.44 -8.66
N THR A 36 -2.06 -16.50 -8.60
CA THR A 36 -2.91 -15.34 -8.24
C THR A 36 -2.82 -15.05 -6.74
N LEU A 37 -2.71 -16.09 -5.92
CA LEU A 37 -2.50 -15.98 -4.47
C LEU A 37 -1.29 -15.14 -4.08
N ALA A 38 -0.20 -15.20 -4.85
CA ALA A 38 0.99 -14.40 -4.59
C ALA A 38 0.73 -12.90 -4.83
N GLY A 39 -0.08 -12.56 -5.84
CA GLY A 39 -0.52 -11.18 -6.11
C GLY A 39 -1.41 -10.64 -5.00
N TYR A 40 -2.44 -11.41 -4.60
CA TYR A 40 -3.36 -10.99 -3.54
C TYR A 40 -2.69 -10.82 -2.17
N ARG A 41 -1.74 -11.71 -1.81
CA ARG A 41 -0.96 -11.55 -0.57
C ARG A 41 -0.13 -10.27 -0.59
N ARG A 42 0.36 -9.86 -1.75
CA ARG A 42 1.17 -8.64 -1.92
C ARG A 42 0.31 -7.39 -1.80
N GLU A 43 -0.84 -7.34 -2.49
CA GLU A 43 -1.78 -6.22 -2.36
C GLU A 43 -2.28 -6.08 -0.91
N ARG A 44 -2.63 -7.19 -0.25
CA ARG A 44 -3.01 -7.18 1.17
C ARG A 44 -1.95 -6.57 2.06
N ASN A 45 -0.68 -6.95 1.86
CA ASN A 45 0.43 -6.43 2.66
C ASN A 45 0.65 -4.93 2.40
N LEU A 46 0.43 -4.46 1.17
CA LEU A 46 0.51 -3.04 0.82
C LEU A 46 -0.62 -2.23 1.44
N GLU A 47 -1.85 -2.74 1.39
CA GLU A 47 -3.01 -2.11 2.02
C GLU A 47 -2.85 -2.04 3.53
N LEU A 48 -2.33 -3.10 4.17
CA LEU A 48 -2.03 -3.11 5.60
C LEU A 48 -0.91 -2.12 5.96
N THR A 49 0.13 -2.03 5.13
CA THR A 49 1.24 -1.08 5.35
C THR A 49 0.74 0.36 5.21
N ALA A 50 -0.09 0.64 4.20
CA ALA A 50 -0.71 1.94 4.00
C ALA A 50 -1.63 2.30 5.17
N ALA A 51 -2.55 1.41 5.55
CA ALA A 51 -3.44 1.61 6.71
C ALA A 51 -2.62 1.92 7.97
N THR A 52 -1.59 1.12 8.27
CA THR A 52 -0.73 1.31 9.44
C THR A 52 -0.01 2.66 9.41
N ALA A 53 0.51 3.07 8.25
CA ALA A 53 1.17 4.38 8.09
C ALA A 53 0.19 5.54 8.34
N PHE A 54 -1.04 5.45 7.83
CA PHE A 54 -2.08 6.46 8.07
C PHE A 54 -2.54 6.49 9.54
N PHE A 55 -2.74 5.34 10.18
CA PHE A 55 -3.09 5.25 11.60
C PHE A 55 -1.98 5.79 12.52
N ILE A 56 -0.71 5.45 12.26
CA ILE A 56 0.43 5.98 13.02
C ILE A 56 0.49 7.50 12.86
N SER A 57 0.25 8.02 11.65
CA SER A 57 0.26 9.46 11.39
C SER A 57 -0.85 10.24 12.12
N ALA A 58 -1.91 9.55 12.57
CA ALA A 58 -2.99 10.13 13.35
C ALA A 58 -2.60 10.39 14.82
N ILE A 59 -1.51 9.80 15.30
CA ILE A 59 -1.01 9.99 16.67
C ILE A 59 -0.51 11.45 16.85
N PRO A 60 -0.87 12.13 17.96
CA PRO A 60 -0.51 13.54 18.20
C PRO A 60 0.99 13.84 18.17
N LEU A 61 1.83 12.83 18.41
CA LEU A 61 3.29 12.92 18.31
C LEU A 61 3.75 13.43 16.94
N PHE A 62 3.04 13.06 15.87
CA PHE A 62 3.38 13.45 14.48
C PHE A 62 2.75 14.78 14.05
N TRP A 63 1.99 15.43 14.94
CA TRP A 63 1.35 16.72 14.66
C TRP A 63 2.28 17.90 14.89
N ARG A 64 3.47 17.66 15.46
CA ARG A 64 4.47 18.69 15.65
C ARG A 64 4.94 19.22 14.29
N PRO A 65 4.91 20.54 14.06
CA PRO A 65 5.44 21.13 12.84
C PRO A 65 6.94 20.85 12.79
N ALA A 66 7.40 20.19 11.73
CA ALA A 66 8.83 20.08 11.45
C ALA A 66 9.29 21.37 10.73
N PRO A 67 10.47 21.93 11.10
CA PRO A 67 10.87 23.28 10.70
C PRO A 67 11.05 23.52 9.19
N LEU A 68 11.10 22.48 8.34
CA LEU A 68 11.28 22.65 6.89
C LEU A 68 10.04 22.38 6.01
N VAL A 69 9.03 21.59 6.45
CA VAL A 69 8.01 21.03 5.51
C VAL A 69 6.59 20.97 6.10
N GLY A 70 6.37 21.46 7.33
CA GLY A 70 5.11 21.25 8.03
C GLY A 70 5.05 19.90 8.74
N ALA A 71 3.87 19.49 9.24
CA ALA A 71 3.71 18.33 10.11
C ALA A 71 4.26 17.02 9.49
N SER A 72 5.09 16.30 10.25
CA SER A 72 5.81 15.08 9.81
C SER A 72 4.94 13.95 9.21
N ARG A 73 3.63 13.98 9.43
CA ARG A 73 2.63 13.06 8.88
C ARG A 73 2.66 12.91 7.35
N PHE A 74 3.01 13.95 6.59
CA PHE A 74 3.00 13.89 5.13
C PHE A 74 3.99 12.88 4.55
N TYR A 75 5.11 12.63 5.25
CA TYR A 75 6.08 11.60 4.85
C TYR A 75 5.47 10.19 4.96
N PHE A 76 4.68 9.94 6.00
CA PHE A 76 3.98 8.67 6.19
C PHE A 76 2.89 8.45 5.13
N TRP A 77 2.26 9.52 4.64
CA TRP A 77 1.24 9.42 3.59
C TRP A 77 1.82 9.09 2.23
N ILE A 78 3.00 9.62 1.89
CA ILE A 78 3.64 9.42 0.58
C ILE A 78 4.32 8.05 0.48
N ALA A 79 4.88 7.54 1.59
CA ALA A 79 5.60 6.28 1.65
C ALA A 79 4.88 5.10 0.97
N PRO A 80 3.60 4.77 1.27
CA PRO A 80 2.92 3.64 0.64
C PRO A 80 2.77 3.80 -0.88
N PHE A 81 2.61 5.03 -1.40
CA PHE A 81 2.51 5.27 -2.84
C PHE A 81 3.85 5.05 -3.56
N ILE A 82 4.96 5.48 -2.97
CA ILE A 82 6.30 5.23 -3.51
C ILE A 82 6.59 3.73 -3.56
N VAL A 83 6.30 3.03 -2.45
CA VAL A 83 6.48 1.57 -2.37
C VAL A 83 5.63 0.86 -3.43
N ARG A 84 4.35 1.22 -3.56
CA ARG A 84 3.46 0.61 -4.57
C ARG A 84 3.96 0.86 -6.00
N ARG A 85 4.40 2.07 -6.34
CA ARG A 85 4.97 2.39 -7.66
C ARG A 85 6.24 1.61 -7.95
N GLY A 86 7.17 1.53 -6.99
CA GLY A 86 8.41 0.77 -7.16
C GLY A 86 8.15 -0.72 -7.41
N LEU A 87 7.21 -1.31 -6.66
CA LEU A 87 6.83 -2.72 -6.80
C LEU A 87 6.15 -3.03 -8.14
N ALA A 88 5.34 -2.11 -8.67
CA ALA A 88 4.70 -2.24 -9.97
C ALA A 88 5.72 -2.22 -11.13
N VAL A 89 6.74 -1.36 -11.05
CA VAL A 89 7.83 -1.29 -12.04
C VAL A 89 8.63 -2.60 -12.07
N GLU A 90 8.96 -3.16 -10.90
CA GLU A 90 9.63 -4.45 -10.78
C GLU A 90 8.80 -5.59 -11.39
N GLN A 91 7.48 -5.62 -11.16
CA GLN A 91 6.61 -6.65 -11.75
C GLN A 91 6.57 -6.57 -13.28
N ASN A 92 6.42 -5.36 -13.82
CA ASN A 92 6.41 -5.16 -15.28
C ASN A 92 7.73 -5.61 -15.91
N LYS A 93 8.87 -5.36 -15.26
CA LYS A 93 10.18 -5.85 -15.72
C LYS A 93 10.28 -7.37 -15.69
N VAL A 94 9.90 -8.01 -14.58
CA VAL A 94 9.94 -9.48 -14.44
C VAL A 94 8.99 -10.15 -15.45
N GLN A 95 7.82 -9.56 -15.68
CA GLN A 95 6.87 -10.06 -16.64
C GLN A 95 7.40 -9.89 -18.07
N ALA A 96 7.93 -8.71 -18.45
CA ALA A 96 8.57 -8.46 -19.75
C ALA A 96 9.71 -9.47 -20.05
N LEU A 97 10.54 -9.77 -19.06
CA LEU A 97 11.62 -10.77 -19.17
C LEU A 97 11.07 -12.19 -19.40
N ARG A 98 9.94 -12.55 -18.79
CA ARG A 98 9.30 -13.87 -19.00
C ARG A 98 8.67 -14.03 -20.38
N ILE A 99 8.19 -12.96 -21.00
CA ILE A 99 7.63 -12.96 -22.38
C ILE A 99 8.69 -12.74 -23.46
N GLY A 100 9.98 -12.70 -23.09
CA GLY A 100 11.07 -12.55 -24.06
C GLY A 100 11.18 -11.15 -24.69
N LEU A 101 10.41 -10.18 -24.19
CA LEU A 101 10.52 -8.79 -24.62
C LEU A 101 11.69 -8.15 -23.88
N ARG A 102 12.83 -7.99 -24.58
CA ARG A 102 13.91 -7.13 -24.07
C ARG A 102 13.37 -5.71 -23.91
N PRO A 103 13.60 -5.04 -22.77
CA PRO A 103 13.40 -3.60 -22.71
C PRO A 103 14.35 -2.96 -23.71
N HIS A 104 13.81 -2.29 -24.72
CA HIS A 104 14.60 -1.42 -25.58
C HIS A 104 15.08 -0.22 -24.75
N PRO A 105 16.37 0.16 -24.90
CA PRO A 105 17.01 1.22 -24.12
C PRO A 105 16.40 2.60 -24.38
#